data_AF-A0A7Y5E4Q6-F1
#
_entry.id   AF-A0A7Y5E4Q6-F1
#
_cell.length_a   1.000
_cell.length_b   1.000
_cell.length_c   1.000
_cell.angle_alpha   90.00
_cell.angle_beta   90.00
_cell.angle_gamma   90.00
#
_symmetry.space_group_name_H-M   'P 1'
#
loop_
_entity.id
_entity.type
_entity.pdbx_description
1 polymer ?
#
loop_
_entity_poly.entity_id
_entity_poly.type
_entity_poly.pdbx_seq_one_letter_code
_entity_poly.pdbx_strand_id
1 'polypeptide(L)'
;MRTDSTKKKTRTGTLEAHGANRRARLRLGDCTKSHRFDLPEGLTAAQARAAPATLQAQGDATGQVLAAKRDQAREDAARSNAPNAAETCATWHARFLLSAARADYEDANKMAAGRWSKWISPHIGSRPMAAVSSDDIELVRDGLDTAIRAKAHAPRTAQNVWSVLTTAFTAARNAKQRDLRVHRQPRVPTCFRPRIGRPSASIWCGRTKAPRSSRAPPCP
;
A
#
# COMPACT_ATOMS: atom_id res chain seq x y z
N MET A 1 10.90 -34.17 22.57
CA MET A 1 10.14 -33.34 21.62
C MET A 1 8.65 -33.62 21.84
N ARG A 2 7.87 -32.66 22.38
CA ARG A 2 6.41 -32.81 22.54
C ARG A 2 5.74 -32.33 21.27
N THR A 3 5.21 -33.25 20.47
CA THR A 3 4.31 -32.93 19.35
C THR A 3 2.94 -32.59 19.93
N ASP A 4 2.69 -31.30 20.16
CA ASP A 4 1.41 -30.80 20.62
C ASP A 4 0.40 -30.85 19.45
N SER A 5 -0.19 -32.02 19.21
CA SER A 5 -1.23 -32.20 18.19
C SER A 5 -2.56 -31.67 18.74
N THR A 6 -2.69 -30.35 18.84
CA THR A 6 -3.98 -29.73 19.12
C THR A 6 -4.91 -30.03 17.95
N LYS A 7 -5.92 -30.89 18.18
CA LYS A 7 -7.02 -31.12 17.24
C LYS A 7 -7.61 -29.77 16.86
N LYS A 8 -7.31 -29.26 15.66
CA LYS A 8 -7.98 -28.07 15.12
C LYS A 8 -9.47 -28.40 15.06
N LYS A 9 -10.28 -27.76 15.91
CA LYS A 9 -11.73 -27.84 15.80
C LYS A 9 -12.10 -27.46 14.36
N THR A 10 -12.84 -28.35 13.69
CA THR A 10 -13.38 -28.08 12.36
C THR A 10 -14.14 -26.77 12.43
N ARG A 11 -13.75 -25.80 11.60
CA ARG A 11 -14.46 -24.53 11.49
C ARG A 11 -15.82 -24.90 10.88
N THR A 12 -16.90 -24.65 11.61
CA THR A 12 -18.26 -24.92 11.09
C THR A 12 -19.03 -23.61 11.10
N GLY A 13 -19.73 -23.34 10.00
CA GLY A 13 -20.61 -22.18 9.89
C GLY A 13 -21.80 -22.24 10.86
N THR A 14 -22.44 -21.10 11.07
CA THR A 14 -23.68 -20.97 11.86
C THR A 14 -24.88 -20.97 10.92
N LEU A 15 -25.94 -21.67 11.29
CA LEU A 15 -27.24 -21.64 10.63
C LEU A 15 -28.20 -20.77 11.44
N GLU A 16 -28.86 -19.83 10.78
CA GLU A 16 -29.83 -18.89 11.36
C GLU A 16 -31.18 -19.05 10.65
N ALA A 17 -32.29 -18.98 11.38
CA ALA A 17 -33.62 -18.91 10.78
C ALA A 17 -33.87 -17.51 10.22
N HIS A 18 -34.52 -17.40 9.06
CA HIS A 18 -34.83 -16.12 8.42
C HIS A 18 -36.13 -16.19 7.60
N GLY A 19 -37.26 -15.96 8.27
CA GLY A 19 -38.59 -16.11 7.67
C GLY A 19 -38.86 -17.57 7.29
N ALA A 20 -39.34 -17.81 6.07
CA ALA A 20 -39.51 -19.15 5.51
C ALA A 20 -38.17 -19.83 5.16
N ASN A 21 -37.09 -19.04 5.06
CA ASN A 21 -35.79 -19.48 4.58
C ASN A 21 -34.79 -19.63 5.75
N ARG A 22 -33.68 -20.30 5.45
CA ARG A 22 -32.56 -20.46 6.40
C ARG A 22 -31.33 -19.77 5.83
N ARG A 23 -30.60 -19.06 6.68
CA ARG A 23 -29.36 -18.38 6.32
C ARG A 23 -28.17 -19.07 6.94
N ALA A 24 -27.09 -19.22 6.18
CA ALA A 24 -25.83 -19.72 6.68
C ALA A 24 -24.79 -18.60 6.77
N ARG A 25 -23.85 -18.74 7.71
CA ARG A 25 -22.73 -17.83 7.88
C ARG A 25 -21.45 -18.63 8.14
N LEU A 26 -20.43 -18.43 7.33
CA LEU A 26 -19.18 -19.20 7.35
C LEU A 26 -18.14 -18.55 8.27
N ARG A 27 -17.21 -19.36 8.81
CA ARG A 27 -16.03 -18.88 9.56
C ARG A 27 -14.81 -18.89 8.65
N LEU A 28 -14.27 -17.73 8.34
CA LEU A 28 -13.17 -17.57 7.39
C LEU A 28 -11.81 -17.88 8.04
N GLY A 29 -10.77 -17.99 7.20
CA GLY A 29 -9.39 -18.28 7.64
C GLY A 29 -8.77 -17.22 8.54
N ASP A 30 -9.29 -16.00 8.53
CA ASP A 30 -8.90 -14.89 9.43
C ASP A 30 -9.74 -14.86 10.73
N CYS A 31 -10.44 -15.96 11.05
CA CYS A 31 -11.36 -16.10 12.18
C CYS A 31 -12.58 -15.17 12.17
N THR A 32 -12.78 -14.40 11.10
CA THR A 32 -13.96 -13.55 10.97
C THR A 32 -15.16 -14.31 10.37
N LYS A 33 -16.35 -13.73 10.49
CA LYS A 33 -17.56 -14.27 9.85
C LYS A 33 -17.73 -13.72 8.44
N SER A 34 -18.22 -14.54 7.52
CA SER A 34 -18.65 -14.11 6.17
C SER A 34 -19.92 -13.25 6.23
N HIS A 35 -20.36 -12.76 5.07
CA HIS A 35 -21.75 -12.30 4.91
C HIS A 35 -22.73 -13.50 5.03
N ARG A 36 -24.02 -13.19 5.19
CA ARG A 36 -25.07 -14.21 5.26
C ARG A 36 -25.44 -14.64 3.85
N PHE A 37 -25.56 -15.94 3.63
CA PHE A 37 -26.04 -16.51 2.37
C PHE A 37 -27.38 -17.16 2.63
N ASP A 38 -28.35 -16.91 1.76
CA ASP A 38 -29.62 -17.63 1.76
C ASP A 38 -29.39 -19.06 1.25
N LEU A 39 -29.88 -20.05 2.00
CA LEU A 39 -29.88 -21.43 1.54
C LEU A 39 -31.06 -21.66 0.58
N PRO A 40 -30.92 -22.54 -0.42
CA PRO A 40 -32.01 -22.88 -1.32
C PRO A 40 -33.28 -23.32 -0.57
N GLU A 41 -34.42 -22.91 -1.11
CA GLU A 41 -35.72 -23.35 -0.61
C GLU A 41 -35.91 -24.86 -0.83
N GLY A 42 -36.77 -25.49 -0.02
CA GLY A 42 -37.06 -26.93 -0.13
C GLY A 42 -36.03 -27.87 0.51
N LEU A 43 -34.95 -27.35 1.10
CA LEU A 43 -34.02 -28.19 1.86
C LEU A 43 -34.66 -28.71 3.15
N THR A 44 -34.57 -30.02 3.36
CA THR A 44 -34.94 -30.65 4.64
C THR A 44 -34.09 -30.07 5.77
N ALA A 45 -34.60 -30.14 7.01
CA ALA A 45 -33.85 -29.63 8.17
C ALA A 45 -32.46 -30.29 8.32
N ALA A 46 -32.33 -31.57 7.97
CA ALA A 46 -31.06 -32.29 8.00
C ALA A 46 -30.08 -31.75 6.94
N GLN A 47 -30.53 -31.58 5.69
CA GLN A 47 -29.70 -31.01 4.63
C GLN A 47 -29.29 -29.57 4.94
N ALA A 48 -30.20 -28.75 5.45
CA ALA A 48 -29.88 -27.37 5.85
C ALA A 48 -28.83 -27.30 6.97
N ARG A 49 -28.78 -28.28 7.88
CA ARG A 49 -27.73 -28.38 8.91
C ARG A 49 -26.38 -28.80 8.35
N ALA A 50 -26.36 -29.65 7.32
CA ALA A 50 -25.12 -30.11 6.67
C ALA A 50 -24.55 -29.09 5.65
N ALA A 51 -25.40 -28.24 5.08
CA ALA A 51 -25.03 -27.29 4.03
C ALA A 51 -23.90 -26.32 4.45
N PRO A 52 -23.91 -25.69 5.64
CA PRO A 52 -22.82 -24.80 6.07
C PRO A 52 -21.45 -25.49 6.11
N ALA A 53 -21.39 -26.77 6.49
CA ALA A 53 -20.12 -27.52 6.51
C ALA A 53 -19.60 -27.78 5.08
N THR A 54 -20.51 -28.08 4.15
CA THR A 54 -20.17 -28.28 2.72
C THR A 54 -19.67 -26.98 2.10
N LEU A 55 -20.40 -25.88 2.30
CA LEU A 55 -20.01 -24.54 1.84
C LEU A 55 -18.69 -24.08 2.46
N GLN A 56 -18.46 -24.39 3.74
CA GLN A 56 -17.20 -24.11 4.42
C GLN A 56 -16.03 -24.86 3.78
N ALA A 57 -16.18 -26.17 3.53
CA ALA A 57 -15.13 -26.97 2.90
C ALA A 57 -14.79 -26.46 1.49
N GLN A 58 -15.81 -26.11 0.69
CA GLN A 58 -15.61 -25.51 -0.64
C GLN A 58 -14.94 -24.13 -0.56
N GLY A 59 -15.36 -23.28 0.38
CA GLY A 59 -14.79 -21.95 0.58
C GLY A 59 -13.36 -21.98 1.10
N ASP A 60 -13.02 -22.93 1.98
CA ASP A 60 -11.64 -23.15 2.44
C ASP A 60 -10.75 -23.72 1.33
N ALA A 61 -11.28 -24.59 0.47
CA ALA A 61 -10.55 -25.15 -0.67
C ALA A 61 -10.25 -24.10 -1.75
N THR A 62 -11.21 -23.22 -2.05
CA THR A 62 -11.05 -22.22 -3.12
C THR A 62 -10.48 -20.88 -2.62
N GLY A 63 -10.67 -20.54 -1.34
CA GLY A 63 -10.30 -19.24 -0.77
C GLY A 63 -11.15 -18.05 -1.26
N GLN A 64 -12.12 -18.28 -2.14
CA GLN A 64 -12.86 -17.22 -2.85
C GLN A 64 -13.68 -16.33 -1.90
N VAL A 65 -14.30 -16.91 -0.87
CA VAL A 65 -15.14 -16.14 0.07
C VAL A 65 -14.31 -15.13 0.87
N LEU A 66 -13.09 -15.51 1.28
CA LEU A 66 -12.19 -14.61 1.99
C LEU A 66 -11.61 -13.55 1.05
N ALA A 67 -11.26 -13.93 -0.19
CA ALA A 67 -10.82 -12.99 -1.23
C ALA A 67 -11.89 -11.93 -1.50
N ALA A 68 -13.12 -12.35 -1.82
CA ALA A 68 -14.24 -11.45 -2.09
C ALA A 68 -14.55 -10.51 -0.91
N LYS A 69 -14.49 -11.01 0.34
CA LYS A 69 -14.64 -10.15 1.52
C LYS A 69 -13.55 -9.08 1.61
N ARG A 70 -12.30 -9.45 1.35
CA ARG A 70 -11.17 -8.50 1.36
C ARG A 70 -11.29 -7.48 0.25
N ASP A 71 -11.76 -7.88 -0.93
CA ASP A 71 -11.99 -6.99 -2.06
C ASP A 71 -13.14 -6.01 -1.76
N GLN A 72 -14.27 -6.48 -1.22
CA GLN A 72 -15.35 -5.59 -0.77
C GLN A 72 -14.87 -4.57 0.27
N ALA A 73 -14.13 -5.02 1.29
CA ALA A 73 -13.57 -4.11 2.29
C ALA A 73 -12.59 -3.09 1.68
N ARG A 74 -11.87 -3.46 0.61
CA ARG A 74 -10.99 -2.56 -0.14
C ARG A 74 -11.80 -1.53 -0.91
N GLU A 75 -12.87 -1.94 -1.58
CA GLU A 75 -13.77 -1.04 -2.31
C GLU A 75 -14.49 -0.05 -1.39
N ASP A 76 -15.03 -0.53 -0.26
CA ASP A 76 -15.71 0.32 0.72
C ASP A 76 -14.75 1.34 1.33
N ALA A 77 -13.52 0.92 1.64
CA ALA A 77 -12.46 1.81 2.12
C ALA A 77 -12.06 2.85 1.05
N ALA A 78 -11.92 2.43 -0.21
CA ALA A 78 -11.61 3.33 -1.32
C ALA A 78 -12.72 4.36 -1.53
N ARG A 79 -13.99 3.94 -1.44
CA ARG A 79 -15.15 4.84 -1.57
C ARG A 79 -15.22 5.87 -0.44
N SER A 80 -14.86 5.47 0.78
CA SER A 80 -14.90 6.32 1.97
C SER A 80 -13.59 7.05 2.28
N ASN A 81 -12.53 6.82 1.49
CA ASN A 81 -11.14 7.22 1.82
C ASN A 81 -10.72 6.81 3.24
N ALA A 82 -11.29 5.73 3.79
CA ALA A 82 -10.96 5.25 5.13
C ALA A 82 -9.65 4.44 5.10
N PRO A 83 -8.80 4.57 6.13
CA PRO A 83 -7.60 3.75 6.24
C PRO A 83 -7.95 2.26 6.34
N ASN A 84 -7.33 1.43 5.50
CA ASN A 84 -7.52 -0.01 5.50
C ASN A 84 -6.15 -0.71 5.56
N ALA A 85 -6.02 -1.73 6.41
CA ALA A 85 -4.81 -2.54 6.50
C ALA A 85 -4.47 -3.26 5.17
N ALA A 86 -5.48 -3.49 4.32
CA ALA A 86 -5.34 -4.05 2.98
C ALA A 86 -5.30 -2.98 1.86
N GLU A 87 -5.20 -1.69 2.23
CA GLU A 87 -5.04 -0.60 1.27
C GLU A 87 -3.74 -0.78 0.48
N THR A 88 -3.87 -0.78 -0.85
CA THR A 88 -2.72 -0.95 -1.75
C THR A 88 -1.84 0.29 -1.72
N CYS A 89 -0.57 0.16 -2.08
CA CYS A 89 0.35 1.30 -2.17
C CYS A 89 -0.17 2.38 -3.14
N ALA A 90 -0.78 1.96 -4.25
CA ALA A 90 -1.37 2.88 -5.22
C ALA A 90 -2.56 3.66 -4.64
N THR A 91 -3.50 2.96 -4.00
CA THR A 91 -4.67 3.59 -3.35
C THR A 91 -4.23 4.54 -2.23
N TRP A 92 -3.32 4.08 -1.37
CA TRP A 92 -2.78 4.88 -0.27
C TRP A 92 -2.09 6.14 -0.78
N HIS A 93 -1.29 6.04 -1.85
CA HIS A 93 -0.59 7.20 -2.39
C HIS A 93 -1.55 8.23 -2.99
N ALA A 94 -2.61 7.78 -3.67
CA ALA A 94 -3.66 8.67 -4.15
C ALA A 94 -4.32 9.45 -3.00
N ARG A 95 -4.67 8.76 -1.90
CA ARG A 95 -5.21 9.39 -0.69
C ARG A 95 -4.20 10.35 -0.02
N PHE A 96 -2.92 9.99 0.02
CA PHE A 96 -1.87 10.86 0.53
C PHE A 96 -1.77 12.18 -0.24
N LEU A 97 -1.89 12.16 -1.57
CA LEU A 97 -1.87 13.39 -2.38
C LEU A 97 -3.09 14.28 -2.12
N LEU A 98 -4.23 13.70 -1.73
CA LEU A 98 -5.46 14.42 -1.35
C LEU A 98 -5.47 14.88 0.12
N SER A 99 -4.47 14.51 0.90
CA SER A 99 -4.40 14.89 2.31
C SER A 99 -4.29 16.41 2.50
N ALA A 100 -4.78 16.92 3.63
CA ALA A 100 -4.68 18.36 3.94
C ALA A 100 -3.24 18.89 3.93
N ALA A 101 -2.25 18.05 4.24
CA ALA A 101 -0.83 18.43 4.19
C ALA A 101 -0.28 18.58 2.76
N ARG A 102 -1.01 18.08 1.76
CA ARG A 102 -0.62 18.07 0.34
C ARG A 102 -1.59 18.81 -0.57
N ALA A 103 -2.80 19.13 -0.10
CA ALA A 103 -3.87 19.72 -0.90
C ALA A 103 -3.42 20.98 -1.67
N ASP A 104 -2.61 21.84 -1.06
CA ASP A 104 -2.16 23.09 -1.66
C ASP A 104 -1.06 22.92 -2.74
N TYR A 105 -0.57 21.70 -2.97
CA TYR A 105 0.53 21.41 -3.89
C TYR A 105 0.08 20.70 -5.17
N GLU A 106 -0.98 21.20 -5.82
CA GLU A 106 -1.66 20.53 -6.94
C GLU A 106 -0.69 20.08 -8.07
N ASP A 107 0.15 20.99 -8.59
CA ASP A 107 1.07 20.66 -9.69
C ASP A 107 2.13 19.64 -9.27
N ALA A 108 2.67 19.78 -8.05
CA ALA A 108 3.61 18.81 -7.52
C ALA A 108 2.95 17.45 -7.29
N ASN A 109 1.67 17.42 -6.90
CA ASN A 109 0.88 16.21 -6.74
C ASN A 109 0.62 15.53 -8.08
N LYS A 110 0.26 16.27 -9.13
CA LYS A 110 0.09 15.74 -10.49
C LYS A 110 1.38 15.07 -10.99
N MET A 111 2.53 15.75 -10.82
CA MET A 111 3.84 15.20 -11.19
C MET A 111 4.22 13.99 -10.35
N ALA A 112 3.94 13.99 -9.06
CA ALA A 112 4.16 12.86 -8.17
C ALA A 112 3.28 11.66 -8.55
N ALA A 113 2.00 11.88 -8.84
CA ALA A 113 1.06 10.85 -9.28
C ALA A 113 1.51 10.19 -10.59
N GLY A 114 1.93 10.99 -11.59
CA GLY A 114 2.44 10.48 -12.86
C GLY A 114 3.70 9.63 -12.69
N ARG A 115 4.65 10.07 -11.86
CA ARG A 115 5.86 9.30 -11.53
C ARG A 115 5.54 8.01 -10.79
N TRP A 116 4.62 8.08 -9.83
CA TRP A 116 4.19 6.92 -9.06
C TRP A 116 3.54 5.86 -9.96
N SER A 117 2.53 6.25 -10.73
CA SER A 117 1.80 5.34 -11.63
C SER A 117 2.74 4.66 -12.64
N LYS A 118 3.66 5.44 -13.24
CA LYS A 118 4.55 4.93 -14.29
C LYS A 118 5.70 4.06 -13.77
N TRP A 119 6.32 4.43 -12.65
CA TRP A 119 7.61 3.84 -12.24
C TRP A 119 7.59 3.07 -10.94
N ILE A 120 6.64 3.35 -10.04
CA ILE A 120 6.58 2.73 -8.71
C ILE A 120 5.48 1.66 -8.69
N SER A 121 4.32 2.01 -9.22
CA SER A 121 3.13 1.14 -9.25
C SER A 121 3.36 -0.23 -9.91
N PRO A 122 4.13 -0.36 -11.01
CA PRO A 122 4.36 -1.67 -11.62
C PRO A 122 5.04 -2.70 -10.71
N HIS A 123 5.80 -2.24 -9.71
CA HIS A 123 6.54 -3.12 -8.80
C HIS A 123 5.78 -3.36 -7.49
N ILE A 124 5.24 -2.29 -6.89
CA ILE A 124 4.66 -2.36 -5.53
C ILE A 124 3.22 -1.86 -5.44
N GLY A 125 2.64 -1.37 -6.54
CA GLY A 125 1.35 -0.67 -6.55
C GLY A 125 0.19 -1.50 -6.00
N SER A 126 0.15 -2.79 -6.34
CA SER A 126 -0.88 -3.75 -5.89
C SER A 126 -0.63 -4.31 -4.49
N ARG A 127 0.58 -4.16 -3.95
CA ARG A 127 0.91 -4.68 -2.61
C ARG A 127 0.27 -3.81 -1.53
N PRO A 128 -0.18 -4.38 -0.40
CA PRO A 128 -0.65 -3.60 0.74
C PRO A 128 0.47 -2.71 1.30
N MET A 129 0.21 -1.42 1.53
CA MET A 129 1.23 -0.46 1.99
C MET A 129 1.88 -0.86 3.32
N ALA A 130 1.12 -1.50 4.21
CA ALA A 130 1.62 -2.01 5.49
C ALA A 130 2.55 -3.22 5.34
N ALA A 131 2.47 -3.95 4.23
CA ALA A 131 3.18 -5.20 3.99
C ALA A 131 4.41 -5.05 3.06
N VAL A 132 4.69 -3.84 2.57
CA VAL A 132 5.87 -3.59 1.73
C VAL A 132 7.13 -3.87 2.53
N SER A 133 8.03 -4.66 1.95
CA SER A 133 9.33 -5.00 2.53
C SER A 133 10.45 -4.10 1.97
N SER A 134 11.66 -4.23 2.51
CA SER A 134 12.83 -3.57 1.91
C SER A 134 13.13 -4.13 0.52
N ASP A 135 12.98 -5.43 0.31
CA ASP A 135 13.20 -6.09 -0.98
C ASP A 135 12.28 -5.52 -2.07
N ASP A 136 11.02 -5.25 -1.73
CA ASP A 136 10.06 -4.60 -2.63
C ASP A 136 10.52 -3.21 -3.08
N ILE A 137 11.14 -2.44 -2.17
CA ILE A 137 11.69 -1.12 -2.48
C ILE A 137 12.93 -1.25 -3.36
N GLU A 138 13.75 -2.27 -3.14
CA GLU A 138 14.91 -2.55 -3.97
C GLU A 138 14.51 -2.96 -5.39
N LEU A 139 13.39 -3.68 -5.59
CA LEU A 139 12.85 -3.94 -6.92
C LEU A 139 12.54 -2.64 -7.69
N VAL A 140 12.01 -1.62 -7.01
CA VAL A 140 11.79 -0.28 -7.63
C VAL A 140 13.12 0.36 -8.02
N ARG A 141 14.14 0.30 -7.14
CA ARG A 141 15.49 0.82 -7.42
C ARG A 141 16.08 0.13 -8.66
N ASP A 142 16.03 -1.20 -8.69
CA ASP A 142 16.64 -2.00 -9.74
C ASP A 142 15.91 -1.79 -11.09
N GLY A 143 14.59 -1.58 -11.06
CA GLY A 143 13.80 -1.14 -12.22
C GLY A 143 14.26 0.22 -12.75
N LEU A 144 14.49 1.19 -11.87
CA LEU A 144 15.02 2.50 -12.24
C LEU A 144 16.45 2.43 -12.81
N ASP A 145 17.35 1.68 -12.17
CA ASP A 145 18.72 1.49 -12.65
C ASP A 145 18.76 0.80 -14.01
N THR A 146 17.86 -0.16 -14.24
CA THR A 146 17.68 -0.81 -15.55
C THR A 146 17.21 0.19 -16.61
N ALA A 147 16.25 1.06 -16.28
CA ALA A 147 15.78 2.10 -17.18
C ALA A 147 16.85 3.17 -17.50
N ILE A 148 17.73 3.50 -16.54
CA ILE A 148 18.87 4.38 -16.76
C ILE A 148 19.89 3.74 -17.70
N ARG A 149 20.26 2.47 -17.47
CA ARG A 149 21.21 1.74 -18.33
C ARG A 149 20.70 1.62 -19.77
N ALA A 150 19.40 1.41 -19.94
CA ALA A 150 18.73 1.39 -21.23
C ALA A 150 18.61 2.78 -21.89
N LYS A 151 19.06 3.87 -21.25
CA LYS A 151 18.89 5.27 -21.67
C LYS A 151 17.42 5.68 -21.89
N ALA A 152 16.47 4.93 -21.35
CA ALA A 152 15.06 5.31 -21.34
C ALA A 152 14.81 6.52 -20.42
N HIS A 153 15.66 6.69 -19.39
CA HIS A 153 15.56 7.78 -18.43
C HIS A 153 16.89 8.47 -18.13
N ALA A 154 16.82 9.79 -17.99
CA ALA A 154 17.89 10.57 -17.40
C ALA A 154 18.05 10.23 -15.90
N PRO A 155 19.27 10.17 -15.35
CA PRO A 155 19.52 9.91 -13.93
C PRO A 155 18.77 10.87 -12.98
N ARG A 156 18.61 12.13 -13.39
CA ARG A 156 17.84 13.14 -12.63
C ARG A 156 16.36 12.77 -12.50
N THR A 157 15.77 12.16 -13.52
CA THR A 157 14.38 11.71 -13.48
C THR A 157 14.20 10.57 -12.49
N ALA A 158 15.11 9.59 -12.48
CA ALA A 158 15.11 8.51 -11.50
C ALA A 158 15.25 9.03 -10.06
N GLN A 159 16.09 10.04 -9.84
CA GLN A 159 16.19 10.71 -8.54
C GLN A 159 14.86 11.36 -8.11
N ASN A 160 14.16 12.02 -9.04
CA ASN A 160 12.85 12.59 -8.75
C ASN A 160 11.80 11.52 -8.40
N VAL A 161 11.82 10.36 -9.08
CA VAL A 161 10.96 9.21 -8.74
C VAL A 161 11.30 8.68 -7.34
N TRP A 162 12.59 8.51 -7.05
CA TRP A 162 13.06 8.05 -5.73
C TRP A 162 12.66 9.00 -4.59
N SER A 163 12.68 10.32 -4.84
CA SER A 163 12.19 11.32 -3.87
C SER A 163 10.69 11.19 -3.60
N VAL A 164 9.88 10.87 -4.62
CA VAL A 164 8.44 10.60 -4.43
C VAL A 164 8.25 9.36 -3.57
N LEU A 165 8.94 8.26 -3.89
CA LEU A 165 8.89 7.01 -3.13
C LEU A 165 9.24 7.23 -1.65
N THR A 166 10.40 7.82 -1.38
CA THR A 166 10.87 8.03 0.00
C THR A 166 10.00 9.02 0.78
N THR A 167 9.43 10.04 0.13
CA THR A 167 8.46 10.95 0.76
C THR A 167 7.18 10.22 1.16
N ALA A 168 6.64 9.39 0.25
CA ALA A 168 5.45 8.59 0.50
C ALA A 168 5.65 7.64 1.71
N PHE A 169 6.73 6.87 1.74
CA PHE A 169 7.02 5.97 2.87
C PHE A 169 7.32 6.73 4.18
N THR A 170 7.92 7.91 4.08
CA THR A 170 8.10 8.77 5.26
C THR A 170 6.76 9.23 5.83
N ALA A 171 5.82 9.62 4.96
CA ALA A 171 4.46 9.98 5.36
C ALA A 171 3.67 8.76 5.89
N ALA A 172 3.78 7.59 5.23
CA ALA A 172 3.15 6.34 5.66
C ALA A 172 3.56 5.90 7.08
N ARG A 173 4.68 6.42 7.58
CA ARG A 173 5.15 6.18 8.96
C ARG A 173 4.83 7.34 9.89
N ASN A 174 5.11 8.57 9.47
CA ASN A 174 5.25 9.73 10.34
C ASN A 174 4.31 10.90 10.01
N ALA A 175 3.33 10.71 9.11
CA ALA A 175 2.39 11.79 8.76
C ALA A 175 1.72 12.37 10.01
N LYS A 176 1.47 13.68 10.03
CA LYS A 176 0.73 14.30 11.14
C LYS A 176 -0.67 13.68 11.29
N GLN A 177 -1.33 13.40 10.17
CA GLN A 177 -2.61 12.69 10.15
C GLN A 177 -2.40 11.19 10.44
N ARG A 178 -3.13 10.67 11.43
CA ARG A 178 -2.93 9.29 11.94
C ARG A 178 -3.44 8.22 10.97
N ASP A 179 -4.45 8.53 10.18
CA ASP A 179 -5.03 7.69 9.14
C ASP A 179 -4.06 7.38 7.97
N LEU A 180 -3.05 8.22 7.77
CA LEU A 180 -1.98 7.95 6.80
C LEU A 180 -0.90 7.02 7.37
N ARG A 181 -0.83 6.82 8.69
CA ARG A 181 0.19 6.00 9.34
C ARG A 181 -0.19 4.52 9.27
N VAL A 182 0.32 3.83 8.25
CA VAL A 182 0.05 2.40 8.01
C VAL A 182 1.31 1.54 8.09
N HIS A 183 2.49 2.15 8.03
CA HIS A 183 3.75 1.42 7.90
C HIS A 183 4.52 1.37 9.23
N ARG A 184 4.79 0.16 9.73
CA ARG A 184 5.38 -0.08 11.07
C ARG A 184 6.89 -0.28 11.07
N GLN A 185 7.47 -0.71 9.94
CA GLN A 185 8.91 -0.93 9.82
C GLN A 185 9.70 0.36 10.15
N PRO A 186 10.97 0.24 10.60
CA PRO A 186 11.86 1.39 10.71
C PRO A 186 12.00 2.09 9.35
N ARG A 187 12.74 3.21 9.29
CA ARG A 187 12.89 3.98 8.04
C ARG A 187 13.44 3.03 6.96
N VAL A 188 13.55 3.52 5.74
CA VAL A 188 14.29 2.85 4.67
C VAL A 188 15.78 3.28 4.69
N PRO A 189 16.56 3.27 5.81
CA PRO A 189 17.86 3.91 5.81
C PRO A 189 18.92 3.07 5.06
N THR A 190 18.63 1.81 4.74
CA THR A 190 19.59 0.89 4.12
C THR A 190 19.46 0.76 2.61
N CYS A 191 18.34 1.15 2.01
CA CYS A 191 18.21 1.09 0.54
C CYS A 191 18.99 2.26 -0.07
N PHE A 192 20.16 1.95 -0.63
CA PHE A 192 20.96 2.91 -1.37
C PHE A 192 20.14 3.56 -2.49
N ARG A 193 20.34 4.86 -2.68
CA ARG A 193 19.75 5.61 -3.79
C ARG A 193 20.19 5.00 -5.13
N PRO A 194 19.37 5.07 -6.19
CA PRO A 194 19.78 4.63 -7.52
C PRO A 194 21.09 5.30 -7.93
N ARG A 195 21.94 4.55 -8.65
CA ARG A 195 23.31 4.98 -8.92
C ARG A 195 23.28 6.16 -9.88
N ILE A 196 23.57 7.34 -9.36
CA ILE A 196 23.78 8.50 -10.19
C ILE A 196 25.18 8.29 -10.80
N GLY A 197 25.25 8.16 -12.14
CA GLY A 197 26.53 8.30 -12.84
C GLY A 197 27.23 9.58 -12.37
N ARG A 198 28.57 9.64 -12.45
CA ARG A 198 29.36 10.80 -11.97
C ARG A 198 28.59 12.07 -12.34
N PRO A 199 28.26 12.94 -11.35
CA PRO A 199 27.62 14.19 -11.68
C PRO A 199 28.47 14.82 -12.79
N SER A 200 27.87 15.05 -13.96
CA SER A 200 28.55 15.75 -15.05
C SER A 200 29.13 16.98 -14.40
N ALA A 201 30.46 17.11 -14.38
CA ALA A 201 31.16 18.16 -13.66
C ALA A 201 30.52 19.49 -14.07
N SER A 202 29.60 19.99 -13.24
CA SER A 202 28.92 21.22 -13.57
C SER A 202 29.97 22.27 -13.33
N ILE A 203 30.37 22.91 -14.42
CA ILE A 203 31.15 24.13 -14.49
C ILE A 203 30.43 25.17 -13.62
N TRP A 204 30.67 25.11 -12.33
CA TRP A 204 30.28 26.07 -11.32
C TRP A 204 31.56 26.42 -10.55
N CYS A 205 32.60 26.80 -11.30
CA CYS A 205 33.65 27.64 -10.76
C CYS A 205 33.09 29.05 -10.63
N GLY A 206 33.15 29.56 -9.40
CA GLY A 206 32.37 30.69 -8.92
C GLY A 206 32.55 31.97 -9.72
N ARG A 207 31.42 32.62 -10.03
CA ARG A 207 31.37 34.07 -10.05
C ARG A 207 31.25 34.53 -8.60
N THR A 208 32.36 34.52 -7.88
CA THR A 208 32.48 35.28 -6.63
C THR A 208 32.20 36.75 -6.96
N LYS A 209 31.03 37.25 -6.53
CA LYS A 209 30.81 38.71 -6.49
C LYS A 209 31.91 39.29 -5.62
N ALA A 210 32.77 40.12 -6.22
CA ALA A 210 33.74 40.91 -5.48
C ALA A 210 33.00 41.67 -4.35
N PRO A 211 33.56 41.71 -3.12
CA PRO A 211 32.96 42.48 -2.05
C PRO A 211 32.89 43.96 -2.48
N ARG A 212 31.72 44.57 -2.37
CA ARG A 212 31.57 46.02 -2.50
C ARG A 212 32.44 46.66 -1.41
N SER A 213 33.49 47.35 -1.84
CA SER A 213 34.28 48.26 -1.02
C SER A 213 33.33 49.20 -0.26
N SER A 214 33.23 49.01 1.04
CA SER A 214 32.64 49.98 1.96
C SER A 214 33.60 51.16 2.06
N ARG A 215 33.21 52.32 1.52
CA ARG A 215 33.88 53.59 1.82
C ARG A 215 33.70 53.87 3.31
N ALA A 216 34.81 54.06 4.02
CA ALA A 216 34.80 54.55 5.39
C ALA A 216 34.28 56.01 5.43
N PRO A 217 33.49 56.41 6.43
CA PRO A 217 33.14 57.80 6.64
C PRO A 217 34.37 58.61 7.09
N PRO A 218 34.50 59.89 6.69
CA PRO A 218 35.53 60.76 7.24
C PRO A 218 35.22 61.08 8.71
N CYS A 219 36.25 61.01 9.56
CA CYS A 219 36.25 61.53 10.93
C CYS A 219 37.17 62.76 11.00
N PRO A 220 37.00 63.57 12.05
CA PRO A 220 36.01 64.64 12.22
C PRO A 220 36.42 65.96 11.56
#